data_AF-A0A1Z8QJN6-F1
#
_entry.id   AF-A0A1Z8QJN6-F1
#
_cell.length_a   1.000
_cell.length_b   1.000
_cell.length_c   1.000
_cell.angle_alpha   90.00
_cell.angle_beta   90.00
_cell.angle_gamma   90.00
#
_symmetry.space_group_name_H-M   'P 1'
#
loop_
_entity.id
_entity.type
_entity.pdbx_description
1 polymer ?
#
loop_
_entity_poly.entity_id
_entity_poly.type
_entity_poly.pdbx_seq_one_letter_code
_entity_poly.pdbx_strand_id
1 'polypeptide(L)'
;MRSIIEKNRFTNFFYIKFVIFIFIVLNFFSLKVFSNEINTSKEGQMSLENLKIQKKIFLSEVSKKENYCLELFLSGPCLEKLIIEHDTKMREFELKKQEIARKIRRYEANLRKEKREKKLRINQNRQ
;
A
#
# COMPACT_ATOMS: atom_id res chain seq x y z
N MET A 1 5.94 2.41 -63.28
CA MET A 1 5.61 3.36 -62.19
C MET A 1 4.48 2.92 -61.25
N ARG A 2 3.66 1.89 -61.55
CA ARG A 2 2.62 1.41 -60.60
C ARG A 2 3.16 0.61 -59.40
N SER A 3 4.27 -0.14 -59.55
CA SER A 3 4.79 -1.00 -58.47
C SER A 3 5.45 -0.27 -57.30
N ILE A 4 5.89 0.98 -57.49
CA ILE A 4 6.52 1.79 -56.43
C ILE A 4 5.44 2.39 -55.50
N ILE A 5 4.27 2.72 -56.04
CA ILE A 5 3.15 3.33 -55.29
C ILE A 5 2.50 2.28 -54.37
N GLU A 6 2.36 1.04 -54.81
CA GLU A 6 1.84 -0.06 -53.97
C GLU A 6 2.80 -0.46 -52.85
N LYS A 7 4.12 -0.49 -53.13
CA LYS A 7 5.15 -0.74 -52.10
C LYS A 7 5.08 0.29 -50.97
N ASN A 8 4.96 1.58 -51.29
CA ASN A 8 4.85 2.65 -50.29
C ASN A 8 3.57 2.60 -49.46
N ARG A 9 2.46 2.10 -50.02
CA ARG A 9 1.19 1.96 -49.30
C ARG A 9 1.24 0.78 -48.32
N PHE A 10 1.92 -0.30 -48.72
CA PHE A 10 2.12 -1.49 -47.88
C PHE A 10 3.05 -1.20 -46.71
N THR A 11 4.18 -0.50 -46.94
CA THR A 11 5.10 -0.11 -45.85
C THR A 11 4.45 0.84 -44.85
N ASN A 12 3.65 1.81 -45.31
CA ASN A 12 2.90 2.71 -44.42
C ASN A 12 1.87 1.98 -43.55
N PHE A 13 1.19 0.96 -44.09
CA PHE A 13 0.23 0.17 -43.33
C PHE A 13 0.89 -0.63 -42.20
N PHE A 14 2.05 -1.25 -42.47
CA PHE A 14 2.83 -1.94 -41.44
C PHE A 14 3.38 -0.98 -40.39
N TYR A 15 3.83 0.20 -40.81
CA TYR A 15 4.36 1.22 -39.90
C TYR A 15 3.29 1.72 -38.93
N ILE A 16 2.07 2.02 -39.42
CA ILE A 16 0.96 2.47 -38.57
C ILE A 16 0.59 1.42 -37.53
N LYS A 17 0.49 0.14 -37.92
CA LYS A 17 0.22 -0.96 -36.99
C LYS A 17 1.31 -1.11 -35.94
N PHE A 18 2.58 -0.96 -36.33
CA PHE A 18 3.72 -1.04 -35.42
C PHE A 18 3.73 0.10 -34.39
N VAL A 19 3.42 1.32 -34.82
CA VAL A 19 3.31 2.50 -33.94
C VAL A 19 2.17 2.31 -32.92
N ILE A 20 1.00 1.84 -33.37
CA ILE A 20 -0.14 1.55 -32.48
C ILE A 20 0.23 0.47 -31.47
N PHE A 21 0.89 -0.59 -31.91
CA PHE A 21 1.34 -1.68 -31.03
C PHE A 21 2.32 -1.18 -29.96
N ILE A 22 3.32 -0.38 -30.33
CA ILE A 22 4.24 0.26 -29.38
C ILE A 22 3.47 1.13 -28.38
N PHE A 23 2.50 1.92 -28.85
CA PHE A 23 1.71 2.79 -27.98
C PHE A 23 0.90 1.98 -26.96
N ILE A 24 0.29 0.86 -27.38
CA ILE A 24 -0.44 -0.05 -26.48
C ILE A 24 0.51 -0.67 -25.45
N VAL A 25 1.68 -1.18 -25.87
CA VAL A 25 2.66 -1.81 -24.97
C VAL A 25 3.19 -0.79 -23.94
N LEU A 26 3.49 0.44 -24.36
CA LEU A 26 3.96 1.50 -23.47
C LEU A 26 2.90 1.91 -22.43
N ASN A 27 1.64 2.00 -22.83
CA ASN A 27 0.54 2.28 -21.89
C ASN A 27 0.31 1.13 -20.90
N PHE A 28 0.35 -0.12 -21.37
CA PHE A 28 0.16 -1.30 -20.51
C PHE A 28 1.26 -1.43 -19.45
N PHE A 29 2.52 -1.14 -19.82
CA PHE A 29 3.64 -1.16 -18.89
C PHE A 29 3.54 -0.05 -17.83
N SER A 30 3.07 1.12 -18.25
CA SER A 30 2.86 2.26 -17.34
C SER A 30 1.77 1.95 -16.31
N LEU A 31 0.65 1.37 -16.75
CA LEU A 31 -0.48 1.01 -15.88
C LEU A 31 -0.10 -0.01 -14.80
N LYS A 32 0.70 -1.02 -15.15
CA LYS A 32 1.09 -2.11 -14.26
C LYS A 32 2.00 -1.67 -13.10
N VAL A 33 2.82 -0.64 -13.33
CA VAL A 33 3.66 -0.04 -12.28
C VAL A 33 2.83 0.80 -11.33
N PHE A 34 1.91 1.63 -11.86
CA PHE A 34 0.99 2.43 -11.04
C PHE A 34 0.03 1.58 -10.20
N SER A 35 -0.45 0.45 -10.71
CA SER A 35 -1.34 -0.44 -9.95
C SER A 35 -0.66 -1.04 -8.72
N ASN A 36 0.62 -1.42 -8.81
CA ASN A 36 1.35 -1.98 -7.67
C ASN A 36 1.67 -0.94 -6.59
N GLU A 37 1.93 0.32 -7.00
CA GLU A 37 2.15 1.50 -6.13
C GLU A 37 0.91 1.90 -5.35
N ILE A 38 -0.25 1.82 -5.97
CA ILE A 38 -1.52 2.19 -5.35
C ILE A 38 -2.00 1.11 -4.36
N ASN A 39 -1.79 -0.17 -4.67
CA ASN A 39 -2.33 -1.27 -3.87
C ASN A 39 -1.69 -1.35 -2.47
N THR A 40 -0.36 -1.28 -2.39
CA THR A 40 0.36 -1.45 -1.11
C THR A 40 0.21 -0.26 -0.16
N SER A 41 0.16 0.98 -0.67
CA SER A 41 -0.13 2.15 0.17
C SER A 41 -1.56 2.14 0.70
N LYS A 42 -2.54 1.78 -0.16
CA LYS A 42 -3.94 1.67 0.26
C LYS A 42 -4.15 0.53 1.25
N GLU A 43 -3.53 -0.63 1.02
CA GLU A 43 -3.55 -1.76 1.95
C GLU A 43 -2.99 -1.39 3.33
N GLY A 44 -1.88 -0.65 3.36
CA GLY A 44 -1.30 -0.13 4.59
C GLY A 44 -2.24 0.82 5.33
N GLN A 45 -2.89 1.75 4.61
CA GLN A 45 -3.87 2.68 5.19
C GLN A 45 -5.12 1.96 5.70
N MET A 46 -5.68 1.02 4.94
CA MET A 46 -6.81 0.20 5.38
C MET A 46 -6.48 -0.61 6.62
N SER A 47 -5.27 -1.19 6.69
CA SER A 47 -4.80 -1.92 7.86
C SER A 47 -4.71 -1.01 9.09
N LEU A 48 -4.30 0.25 8.92
CA LEU A 48 -4.22 1.24 10.00
C LEU A 48 -5.61 1.64 10.50
N GLU A 49 -6.56 1.87 9.59
CA GLU A 49 -7.96 2.19 9.95
C GLU A 49 -8.64 1.02 10.66
N ASN A 50 -8.47 -0.20 10.16
CA ASN A 50 -8.97 -1.40 10.84
C ASN A 50 -8.39 -1.54 12.25
N LEU A 51 -7.09 -1.24 12.43
CA LEU A 51 -6.45 -1.26 13.74
C LEU A 51 -7.04 -0.21 14.70
N LYS A 52 -7.39 0.99 14.20
CA LYS A 52 -8.08 2.02 15.00
C LYS A 52 -9.47 1.56 15.43
N ILE A 53 -10.24 0.94 14.53
CA ILE A 53 -11.56 0.40 14.83
C ILE A 53 -11.45 -0.68 15.91
N GLN A 54 -10.52 -1.63 15.76
CA GLN A 54 -10.27 -2.67 16.76
C GLN A 54 -9.89 -2.09 18.12
N LYS A 55 -9.02 -1.06 18.15
CA LYS A 55 -8.66 -0.37 19.39
C LYS A 55 -9.88 0.27 20.05
N LYS A 56 -10.75 0.92 19.28
CA LYS A 56 -11.97 1.54 19.80
C LYS A 56 -12.94 0.51 20.39
N ILE A 57 -13.13 -0.62 19.71
CA ILE A 57 -13.96 -1.73 20.21
C ILE A 57 -13.38 -2.24 21.53
N PHE A 58 -12.08 -2.53 21.56
CA PHE A 58 -11.40 -2.99 22.77
C PHE A 58 -11.58 -2.02 23.96
N LEU A 59 -11.37 -0.72 23.75
CA LEU A 59 -11.55 0.28 24.81
C LEU A 59 -13.01 0.33 25.31
N SER A 60 -13.99 0.13 24.42
CA SER A 60 -15.39 0.04 24.82
C SER A 60 -15.70 -1.21 25.66
N GLU A 61 -15.03 -2.33 25.37
CA GLU A 61 -15.15 -3.56 26.16
C GLU A 61 -14.48 -3.43 27.52
N VAL A 62 -13.29 -2.82 27.58
CA VAL A 62 -12.60 -2.51 28.84
C VAL A 62 -13.47 -1.64 29.73
N SER A 63 -14.09 -0.58 29.19
CA SER A 63 -14.98 0.29 29.96
C SER A 63 -16.19 -0.46 30.54
N LYS A 64 -16.77 -1.41 29.79
CA LYS A 64 -17.84 -2.27 30.31
C LYS A 64 -17.37 -3.19 31.43
N LYS A 65 -16.20 -3.80 31.26
CA LYS A 65 -15.58 -4.66 32.29
C LYS A 65 -15.21 -3.87 33.54
N GLU A 66 -14.78 -2.63 33.39
CA GLU A 66 -14.45 -1.73 34.50
C GLU A 66 -15.68 -1.44 35.34
N ASN A 67 -16.79 -1.04 34.70
CA ASN A 67 -18.07 -0.85 35.40
C ASN A 67 -18.51 -2.10 36.15
N TYR A 68 -18.40 -3.27 35.51
CA TYR A 68 -18.69 -4.55 36.15
C TYR A 68 -17.79 -4.82 37.37
N CYS A 69 -16.48 -4.57 37.27
CA CYS A 69 -15.56 -4.74 38.40
C CYS A 69 -15.89 -3.78 39.55
N LEU A 70 -16.35 -2.57 39.25
CA LEU A 70 -16.72 -1.55 40.25
C LEU A 70 -18.02 -1.90 40.99
N GLU A 71 -18.92 -2.68 40.38
CA GLU A 71 -20.13 -3.19 41.04
C GLU A 71 -19.81 -4.33 42.05
N LEU A 72 -18.62 -4.93 41.99
CA LEU A 72 -18.22 -5.98 42.91
C LEU A 72 -17.75 -5.40 44.25
N PHE A 73 -18.17 -6.05 45.35
CA PHE A 73 -17.79 -5.68 46.72
C PHE A 73 -16.27 -5.76 46.97
N LEU A 74 -15.55 -6.62 46.23
CA LEU A 74 -14.09 -6.75 46.25
C LEU A 74 -13.52 -6.48 44.85
N SER A 75 -13.58 -5.22 44.42
CA SER A 75 -13.18 -4.80 43.07
C SER A 75 -11.67 -4.86 42.79
N GLY A 76 -10.83 -4.86 43.83
CA GLY A 76 -9.36 -4.77 43.70
C GLY A 76 -8.73 -5.79 42.74
N PRO A 77 -8.89 -7.11 42.98
CA PRO A 77 -8.32 -8.14 42.09
C PRO A 77 -8.90 -8.12 40.68
N CYS A 78 -10.18 -7.72 40.53
CA CYS A 78 -10.84 -7.59 39.24
C CYS A 78 -10.23 -6.45 38.41
N LEU A 79 -10.07 -5.27 39.02
CA LEU A 79 -9.47 -4.09 38.41
C LEU A 79 -8.00 -4.32 38.07
N GLU A 80 -7.22 -4.95 38.96
CA GLU A 80 -5.81 -5.25 38.70
C GLU A 80 -5.63 -6.13 37.46
N LYS A 81 -6.44 -7.19 37.33
CA LYS A 81 -6.43 -8.04 36.14
C LYS A 81 -6.83 -7.25 34.88
N LEU A 82 -7.82 -6.36 34.99
CA LEU A 82 -8.26 -5.53 33.88
C LEU A 82 -7.19 -4.53 33.42
N ILE A 83 -6.45 -3.94 34.36
CA ILE A 83 -5.32 -3.04 34.07
C ILE A 83 -4.22 -3.79 33.32
N ILE A 84 -3.86 -5.00 33.76
CA ILE A 84 -2.85 -5.83 33.08
C ILE A 84 -3.31 -6.19 31.66
N GLU A 85 -4.58 -6.57 31.49
CA GLU A 85 -5.16 -6.86 30.18
C GLU A 85 -5.12 -5.63 29.26
N HIS A 86 -5.53 -4.47 29.79
CA HIS A 86 -5.49 -3.19 29.10
C HIS A 86 -4.08 -2.85 28.60
N ASP A 87 -3.09 -2.84 29.49
CA ASP A 87 -1.73 -2.42 29.17
C ASP A 87 -1.07 -3.36 28.16
N THR A 88 -1.29 -4.67 28.32
CA THR A 88 -0.79 -5.68 27.39
C THR A 88 -1.37 -5.45 26.00
N LYS A 89 -2.69 -5.26 25.89
CA LYS A 89 -3.35 -5.08 24.59
C LYS A 89 -3.01 -3.75 23.95
N MET A 90 -2.88 -2.69 24.73
CA MET A 90 -2.46 -1.38 24.25
C MET A 90 -1.05 -1.43 23.66
N ARG A 91 -0.14 -2.16 24.30
CA ARG A 91 1.20 -2.42 23.77
C ARG A 91 1.15 -3.19 22.44
N GLU A 92 0.30 -4.21 22.32
CA GLU A 92 0.11 -4.93 21.05
C GLU A 92 -0.40 -4.00 19.93
N PHE A 93 -1.36 -3.11 20.22
CA PHE A 93 -1.85 -2.14 19.24
C PHE A 93 -0.74 -1.21 18.74
N GLU A 94 0.09 -0.68 19.64
CA GLU A 94 1.19 0.19 19.24
C GLU A 94 2.27 -0.56 18.44
N LEU A 95 2.58 -1.82 18.80
CA LEU A 95 3.52 -2.65 18.03
C LEU A 95 3.00 -2.91 16.60
N LYS A 96 1.73 -3.30 16.45
CA LYS A 96 1.10 -3.51 15.14
C LYS A 96 1.08 -2.23 14.30
N LYS A 97 0.76 -1.09 14.92
CA LYS A 97 0.79 0.22 14.26
C LYS A 97 2.19 0.55 13.74
N GLN A 98 3.23 0.32 14.55
CA GLN A 98 4.62 0.52 14.13
C GLN A 98 5.02 -0.41 12.98
N GLU A 99 4.59 -1.67 13.02
CA GLU A 99 4.85 -2.64 11.95
C GLU A 99 4.24 -2.19 10.62
N ILE A 100 2.96 -1.80 10.63
CA ILE A 100 2.26 -1.27 9.45
C ILE A 100 3.00 -0.03 8.92
N ALA A 101 3.34 0.92 9.79
CA ALA A 101 4.06 2.13 9.41
C ALA A 101 5.46 1.83 8.86
N ARG A 102 6.15 0.78 9.34
CA ARG A 102 7.44 0.34 8.77
C ARG A 102 7.26 -0.25 7.38
N LYS A 103 6.21 -1.06 7.14
CA LYS A 103 5.91 -1.62 5.81
C LYS A 103 5.66 -0.51 4.79
N ILE A 104 4.84 0.49 5.13
CA ILE A 104 4.57 1.66 4.27
C ILE A 104 5.88 2.41 3.96
N ARG A 105 6.67 2.74 4.99
CA ARG A 105 7.94 3.48 4.79
C ARG A 105 8.94 2.72 3.92
N ARG A 106 9.07 1.40 4.08
CA ARG A 106 9.94 0.56 3.24
C ARG A 106 9.46 0.60 1.79
N TYR A 107 8.16 0.52 1.59
CA TYR A 107 7.56 0.60 0.26
C TYR A 107 7.88 1.93 -0.43
N GLU A 108 7.63 3.06 0.24
CA GLU A 108 7.96 4.40 -0.25
C GLU A 108 9.46 4.61 -0.51
N ALA A 109 10.32 4.01 0.32
CA ALA A 109 11.76 4.06 0.13
C ALA A 109 12.18 3.30 -1.14
N ASN A 110 11.60 2.11 -1.38
CA ASN A 110 11.85 1.33 -2.59
C ASN A 110 11.39 2.07 -3.85
N LEU A 111 10.20 2.68 -3.83
CA LEU A 111 9.73 3.51 -4.93
C LEU A 111 10.66 4.68 -5.25
N ARG A 112 11.15 5.36 -4.21
CA ARG A 112 12.13 6.45 -4.39
C ARG A 112 13.44 5.94 -4.99
N LYS A 113 13.90 4.76 -4.57
CA LYS A 113 15.10 4.12 -5.12
C LYS A 113 14.92 3.77 -6.60
N GLU A 114 13.82 3.11 -6.95
CA GLU A 114 13.50 2.76 -8.34
C GLU A 114 13.39 3.99 -9.25
N LYS A 115 12.74 5.06 -8.78
CA LYS A 115 12.64 6.34 -9.51
C LYS A 115 14.03 6.95 -9.76
N ARG A 116 14.94 6.90 -8.78
CA ARG A 116 16.33 7.36 -8.93
C ARG A 116 17.12 6.52 -9.93
N GLU A 117 17.03 5.20 -9.84
CA GLU A 117 17.72 4.27 -10.75
C GLU A 117 17.24 4.43 -12.19
N LYS A 118 15.92 4.60 -12.41
CA LYS A 118 15.36 4.88 -13.73
C LYS A 118 15.92 6.18 -14.32
N LYS A 119 16.05 7.24 -13.51
CA LYS A 119 16.63 8.52 -13.94
C LYS A 119 18.11 8.37 -14.33
N LEU A 120 18.88 7.61 -13.56
CA LEU A 120 20.29 7.33 -13.86
C LEU A 120 20.45 6.55 -15.18
N ARG A 121 19.65 5.50 -15.39
CA ARG A 121 19.67 4.73 -16.65
C ARG A 121 19.33 5.58 -17.88
N ILE A 122 18.34 6.47 -17.77
CA ILE A 122 17.97 7.39 -18.86
C ILE A 122 19.13 8.33 -19.20
N ASN A 123 19.85 8.83 -18.20
CA ASN A 123 20.98 9.73 -18.41
C ASN A 123 22.18 9.01 -19.05
N GLN A 124 22.45 7.75 -18.67
CA GLN A 124 23.52 6.94 -19.26
C GLN A 124 23.25 6.61 -20.74
N ASN A 125 21.98 6.40 -21.13
CA ASN A 125 21.61 6.15 -22.53
C ASN A 125 21.58 7.41 -23.41
N ARG A 126 21.83 8.60 -22.86
CA ARG A 126 21.92 9.88 -23.58
C ARG A 126 23.37 10.33 -23.84
N GLN A 127 24.33 9.68 -23.21
CA GLN A 127 25.77 9.86 -23.46
C GLN A 127 26.23 8.83 -24.49
#